data_AF-A0A7S3KK83-F1
#
_entry.id   AF-A0A7S3KK83-F1
#
_cell.length_a   1.000
_cell.length_b   1.000
_cell.length_c   1.000
_cell.angle_alpha   90.00
_cell.angle_beta   90.00
_cell.angle_gamma   90.00
#
_symmetry.space_group_name_H-M   'P 1'
#
loop_
_entity.id
_entity.type
_entity.pdbx_description
1 polymer ?
#
loop_
_entity_poly.entity_id
_entity_poly.type
_entity_poly.pdbx_seq_one_letter_code
_entity_poly.pdbx_strand_id
1 'polypeptide(L)'
;MEEHKNINLSLSTLGKVVGALSKNKILKHIPFRESKLTRLLKDSLGGKTSTILIGTLSPLGIHTDESISTMKFADRAMKIQVKATANEISPEDDKLVQKLRREVIHLKEILQMRNNKTQKDINLELLSLKEENSRLREMNTATDEMERLRKENKQLRLAIQENQQLMIEAQKPLDNTTDEAGEMDEEKSEEDQEAKTIPDKENADYNVRKESSFFLTEANSEKQERVC
;
A
#
# COMPACT_ATOMS: atom_id res chain seq x y z
N MET A 1 -25.44 -51.64 6.97
CA MET A 1 -26.11 -51.55 5.65
C MET A 1 -25.61 -50.40 4.76
N GLU A 2 -25.08 -49.29 5.32
CA GLU A 2 -24.59 -48.17 4.52
C GLU A 2 -23.26 -48.46 3.78
N GLU A 3 -22.39 -49.31 4.34
CA GLU A 3 -21.10 -49.64 3.71
C GLU A 3 -21.25 -50.43 2.40
N HIS A 4 -22.10 -51.45 2.36
CA HIS A 4 -22.39 -52.22 1.14
C HIS A 4 -22.98 -51.34 0.02
N LYS A 5 -23.80 -50.35 0.38
CA LYS A 5 -24.36 -49.38 -0.58
C LYS A 5 -23.27 -48.47 -1.16
N ASN A 6 -22.31 -48.04 -0.34
CA ASN A 6 -21.23 -47.15 -0.77
C ASN A 6 -20.19 -47.84 -1.65
N ILE A 7 -19.86 -49.11 -1.39
CA ILE A 7 -18.97 -49.91 -2.27
C ILE A 7 -19.59 -50.03 -3.66
N ASN A 8 -20.85 -50.44 -3.73
CA ASN A 8 -21.57 -50.61 -4.99
C ASN A 8 -21.82 -49.28 -5.71
N LEU A 9 -21.99 -48.17 -4.97
CA LEU A 9 -22.12 -46.84 -5.55
C LEU A 9 -20.85 -46.46 -6.33
N SER A 10 -19.67 -46.64 -5.73
CA SER A 10 -18.40 -46.28 -6.38
C SER A 10 -18.13 -47.09 -7.65
N LEU A 11 -18.35 -48.42 -7.61
CA LEU A 11 -18.16 -49.32 -8.75
C LEU A 11 -19.20 -49.08 -9.85
N SER A 12 -20.47 -48.88 -9.48
CA SER A 12 -21.53 -48.57 -10.44
C SER A 12 -21.28 -47.23 -11.13
N THR A 13 -20.84 -46.22 -10.36
CA THR A 13 -20.49 -44.90 -10.91
C THR A 13 -19.29 -44.99 -11.85
N LEU A 14 -18.27 -45.78 -11.48
CA LEU A 14 -17.13 -46.05 -12.35
C LEU A 14 -17.58 -46.70 -13.68
N GLY A 15 -18.49 -47.67 -13.63
CA GLY A 15 -19.13 -48.26 -14.81
C GLY A 15 -19.82 -47.25 -15.72
N LYS A 16 -20.57 -46.30 -15.14
CA LYS A 16 -21.20 -45.19 -15.89
C LYS A 16 -20.17 -44.28 -16.55
N VAL A 17 -19.11 -43.91 -15.83
CA VAL A 17 -18.05 -43.03 -16.33
C VAL A 17 -17.30 -43.68 -17.50
N VAL A 18 -16.90 -44.95 -17.37
CA VAL A 18 -16.23 -45.70 -18.44
C VAL A 18 -17.16 -45.88 -19.65
N GLY A 19 -18.44 -46.19 -19.42
CA GLY A 19 -19.44 -46.27 -20.47
C GLY A 19 -19.69 -44.94 -21.20
N ALA A 20 -19.57 -43.82 -20.49
CA ALA A 20 -19.68 -42.48 -21.07
C ALA A 20 -18.46 -42.13 -21.92
N LEU A 21 -17.26 -42.37 -21.41
CA LEU A 21 -15.99 -42.07 -22.09
C LEU A 21 -15.74 -42.95 -23.32
N SER A 22 -16.03 -44.25 -23.23
CA SER A 22 -15.80 -45.22 -24.31
C SER A 22 -16.61 -44.97 -25.59
N LYS A 23 -17.72 -44.22 -25.51
CA LYS A 23 -18.59 -43.96 -26.67
C LYS A 23 -18.09 -42.81 -27.55
N ASN A 24 -17.00 -42.12 -27.18
CA ASN A 24 -16.45 -40.94 -27.87
C ASN A 24 -17.49 -39.87 -28.26
N LYS A 25 -18.68 -39.91 -27.65
CA LYS A 25 -19.67 -38.85 -27.76
C LYS A 25 -19.22 -37.77 -26.81
N ILE A 26 -19.16 -36.54 -27.29
CA ILE A 26 -18.96 -35.35 -26.47
C ILE A 26 -20.20 -35.24 -25.57
N LEU A 27 -20.23 -36.01 -24.50
CA LEU A 27 -21.24 -35.90 -23.47
C LEU A 27 -20.93 -34.61 -22.73
N LYS A 28 -21.92 -33.72 -22.67
CA LYS A 28 -21.81 -32.43 -21.96
C LYS A 28 -21.40 -32.61 -20.49
N HIS A 29 -21.70 -33.76 -19.90
CA HIS A 29 -21.35 -34.07 -18.51
C HIS A 29 -21.00 -35.54 -18.31
N ILE A 30 -19.84 -35.80 -17.71
CA ILE A 30 -19.40 -37.12 -17.26
C ILE A 30 -19.49 -37.14 -15.72
N PRO A 31 -20.17 -38.13 -15.10
CA PRO A 31 -20.53 -38.12 -13.68
C PRO A 31 -19.37 -38.46 -12.72
N PHE A 32 -18.17 -37.91 -12.93
CA PHE A 32 -17.04 -38.11 -12.02
C PHE A 32 -17.37 -37.69 -10.58
N ARG A 33 -18.30 -36.75 -10.40
CA ARG A 33 -18.68 -36.21 -9.10
C ARG A 33 -19.62 -37.10 -8.29
N GLU A 34 -20.24 -38.13 -8.87
CA GLU A 34 -21.21 -38.99 -8.17
C GLU A 34 -20.55 -39.90 -7.10
N SER A 35 -19.24 -40.16 -7.19
CA SER A 35 -18.51 -40.92 -6.16
C SER A 35 -17.14 -40.31 -5.84
N LYS A 36 -16.64 -40.52 -4.61
CA LYS A 36 -15.29 -40.07 -4.22
C LYS A 36 -14.21 -40.75 -5.07
N LEU A 37 -14.35 -42.05 -5.35
CA LEU A 37 -13.40 -42.82 -6.16
C LEU A 37 -13.26 -42.23 -7.57
N THR A 38 -14.37 -41.98 -8.26
CA THR A 38 -14.34 -41.41 -9.61
C THR A 38 -13.84 -39.96 -9.64
N ARG A 39 -13.92 -39.22 -8.54
CA ARG A 39 -13.29 -37.89 -8.44
C ARG A 39 -11.76 -38.01 -8.39
N LEU A 40 -11.25 -38.96 -7.62
CA LEU A 40 -9.81 -39.23 -7.54
C LEU A 40 -9.25 -39.76 -8.87
N LEU A 41 -10.01 -40.65 -9.53
CA LEU A 41 -9.63 -41.25 -10.82
C LEU A 41 -9.96 -40.38 -12.04
N LYS A 42 -10.46 -39.16 -11.84
CA LYS A 42 -10.85 -38.27 -12.95
C LYS A 42 -9.68 -38.04 -13.90
N ASP A 43 -8.51 -37.74 -13.34
CA ASP A 43 -7.33 -37.45 -14.14
C ASP A 43 -6.78 -38.71 -14.82
N SER A 44 -6.94 -39.87 -14.18
CA SER A 44 -6.59 -41.18 -14.74
C SER A 44 -7.45 -41.58 -15.94
N LEU A 45 -8.76 -41.32 -15.91
CA LEU A 45 -9.69 -41.81 -16.93
C LEU A 45 -9.98 -40.78 -18.04
N GLY A 46 -9.83 -39.49 -17.78
CA GLY A 46 -10.13 -38.43 -18.75
C GLY A 46 -9.18 -37.23 -18.72
N GLY A 47 -8.06 -37.33 -18.01
CA GLY A 47 -7.05 -36.29 -17.90
C GLY A 47 -5.88 -36.49 -18.86
N LYS A 48 -4.66 -36.27 -18.36
CA LYS A 48 -3.41 -36.26 -19.15
C LYS A 48 -2.43 -37.36 -18.73
N THR A 49 -2.91 -38.43 -18.08
CA THR A 49 -2.08 -39.50 -17.56
C THR A 49 -2.21 -40.77 -18.39
N SER A 50 -1.12 -41.53 -18.54
CA SER A 50 -1.20 -42.91 -19.06
C SER A 50 -1.76 -43.82 -17.98
N THR A 51 -2.80 -44.58 -18.31
CA THR A 51 -3.55 -45.38 -17.34
C THR A 51 -3.68 -46.82 -17.82
N ILE A 52 -3.41 -47.77 -16.92
CA ILE A 52 -3.49 -49.21 -17.17
C ILE A 52 -4.60 -49.80 -16.30
N LEU A 53 -5.46 -50.61 -16.90
CA LEU A 53 -6.47 -51.39 -16.19
C LEU A 53 -6.05 -52.87 -16.18
N ILE A 54 -5.96 -53.46 -14.98
CA ILE A 54 -5.69 -54.88 -14.81
C ILE A 54 -6.99 -55.57 -14.39
N GLY A 55 -7.52 -56.44 -15.25
CA GLY A 55 -8.68 -57.27 -14.93
C GLY A 55 -8.24 -58.59 -14.31
N THR A 56 -8.62 -58.84 -13.05
CA THR A 56 -8.37 -60.11 -12.37
C THR A 56 -9.58 -61.03 -12.54
N LEU A 57 -9.35 -62.24 -13.05
CA LEU A 57 -10.41 -63.20 -13.39
C LEU A 57 -10.17 -64.51 -12.65
N SER A 58 -11.26 -65.21 -12.33
CA SER A 58 -11.20 -66.55 -11.73
C SER A 58 -11.44 -67.61 -12.80
N PRO A 59 -10.62 -68.68 -12.88
CA PRO A 59 -10.79 -69.73 -13.88
C PRO A 59 -11.92 -70.73 -13.53
N LEU A 60 -12.61 -70.57 -12.40
CA LEU A 60 -13.66 -71.50 -11.98
C LEU A 60 -14.98 -71.23 -12.73
N GLY A 61 -15.65 -72.31 -13.16
CA GLY A 61 -16.92 -72.26 -13.88
C GLY A 61 -18.05 -71.50 -13.16
N ILE A 62 -18.05 -71.52 -11.82
CA ILE A 62 -19.05 -70.84 -10.97
C ILE A 62 -18.96 -69.31 -11.10
N HIS A 63 -17.79 -68.77 -11.48
CA HIS A 63 -17.54 -67.33 -11.57
C HIS A 63 -17.53 -66.82 -13.02
N THR A 64 -18.07 -67.60 -13.96
CA THR A 64 -18.08 -67.27 -15.39
C THR A 64 -18.84 -65.97 -15.67
N ASP A 65 -20.00 -65.77 -15.06
CA ASP A 65 -20.80 -64.54 -15.25
C ASP A 65 -20.07 -63.26 -14.81
N GLU A 66 -19.41 -63.31 -13.64
CA GLU A 66 -18.62 -62.19 -13.13
C GLU A 66 -17.34 -61.96 -13.97
N SER A 67 -16.72 -63.04 -14.44
CA SER A 67 -15.55 -62.97 -15.32
C SER A 67 -15.91 -62.31 -16.65
N ILE A 68 -17.06 -62.67 -17.23
CA ILE A 68 -17.60 -62.03 -18.45
C ILE A 68 -17.89 -60.55 -18.20
N SER A 69 -18.48 -60.21 -17.05
CA SER A 69 -18.78 -58.82 -16.67
C SER A 69 -17.52 -57.97 -16.55
N THR A 70 -16.46 -58.53 -15.95
CA THR A 70 -15.14 -57.90 -15.85
C THR A 70 -14.50 -57.70 -17.22
N MET A 71 -14.55 -58.70 -18.10
CA MET A 71 -14.01 -58.60 -19.45
C MET A 71 -14.77 -57.57 -20.31
N LYS A 72 -16.09 -57.51 -20.21
CA LYS A 72 -16.92 -56.47 -20.86
C LYS A 72 -16.61 -55.07 -20.34
N PHE A 73 -16.26 -54.94 -19.06
CA PHE A 73 -15.79 -53.66 -18.51
C PHE A 73 -14.43 -53.28 -19.08
N ALA A 74 -13.48 -54.22 -19.13
CA ALA A 74 -12.15 -54.00 -19.72
C ALA A 74 -12.22 -53.61 -21.20
N ASP A 75 -13.05 -54.26 -22.01
CA ASP A 75 -13.27 -53.90 -23.42
C ASP A 75 -13.75 -52.45 -23.59
N ARG A 76 -14.66 -51.98 -22.71
CA ARG A 76 -15.10 -50.58 -22.73
C ARG A 76 -13.99 -49.64 -22.30
N ALA A 77 -13.23 -49.98 -21.27
CA ALA A 77 -12.13 -49.15 -20.78
C ALA A 77 -11.02 -48.97 -21.83
N MET A 78 -10.72 -50.02 -22.61
CA MET A 78 -9.72 -49.98 -23.68
C MET A 78 -10.06 -48.99 -24.81
N LYS A 79 -11.34 -48.66 -24.99
CA LYS A 79 -11.81 -47.70 -26.01
C LYS A 79 -11.64 -46.24 -25.59
N ILE A 80 -11.30 -45.97 -24.33
CA ILE A 80 -11.10 -44.62 -23.83
C ILE A 80 -9.77 -44.08 -24.38
N GLN A 81 -9.83 -43.00 -25.15
CA GLN A 81 -8.65 -42.34 -25.69
C GLN A 81 -8.19 -41.22 -24.76
N VAL A 82 -6.97 -41.35 -24.23
CA VAL A 82 -6.34 -40.34 -23.37
C VAL A 82 -5.08 -39.82 -24.06
N LYS A 83 -4.94 -38.50 -24.17
CA LYS A 83 -3.71 -37.87 -24.65
C LYS A 83 -2.82 -37.56 -23.46
N ALA A 84 -1.92 -38.49 -23.14
CA ALA A 84 -0.93 -38.26 -22.10
C ALA A 84 0.06 -37.15 -22.53
N THR A 85 0.37 -36.24 -21.62
CA THR A 85 1.36 -35.17 -21.85
C THR A 85 2.28 -35.07 -20.64
N ALA A 86 3.57 -34.81 -20.87
CA ALA A 86 4.49 -34.53 -19.78
C ALA A 86 4.01 -33.29 -19.00
N ASN A 87 4.05 -33.37 -17.66
CA ASN A 87 3.80 -32.22 -16.80
C ASN A 87 5.07 -31.36 -16.77
N GLU A 88 5.30 -30.62 -17.85
CA GLU A 88 6.34 -29.59 -17.89
C GLU A 88 5.76 -28.30 -17.32
N ILE A 89 6.47 -27.72 -16.34
CA ILE A 89 6.14 -26.37 -15.85
C ILE A 89 6.68 -25.41 -16.91
N SER A 90 5.79 -24.79 -17.68
CA SER A 90 6.18 -23.74 -18.60
C SER A 90 6.84 -22.60 -17.82
N PRO A 91 7.92 -21.97 -18.33
CA PRO A 91 8.46 -20.75 -17.72
C PRO A 91 7.41 -19.62 -17.65
N GLU A 92 6.36 -19.66 -18.47
CA GLU A 92 5.23 -18.74 -18.39
C GLU A 92 4.31 -19.04 -17.20
N ASP A 93 4.06 -20.33 -16.91
CA ASP A 93 3.26 -20.75 -15.77
C ASP A 93 3.95 -20.41 -14.45
N ASP A 94 5.28 -20.55 -14.37
CA ASP A 94 6.03 -20.18 -13.18
C ASP A 94 6.00 -18.65 -12.95
N LYS A 95 6.16 -17.85 -14.01
CA LYS A 95 5.97 -16.39 -13.96
C LYS A 95 4.56 -16.01 -13.49
N LEU A 96 3.54 -16.71 -13.99
CA LEU A 96 2.15 -16.49 -13.59
C LEU A 96 1.95 -16.83 -12.11
N VAL A 97 2.46 -17.97 -11.64
CA VAL A 97 2.41 -18.37 -10.23
C VAL A 97 3.12 -17.35 -9.34
N GLN A 98 4.29 -16.85 -9.74
CA GLN A 98 5.00 -15.79 -9.01
C GLN A 98 4.21 -14.48 -8.97
N LYS A 99 3.54 -14.10 -10.07
CA LYS A 99 2.68 -12.91 -10.10
C LYS A 99 1.50 -13.06 -9.14
N LEU A 100 0.80 -14.20 -9.21
CA LEU A 100 -0.34 -14.50 -8.33
C LEU A 100 0.08 -14.54 -6.86
N ARG A 101 1.25 -15.11 -6.53
CA ARG A 101 1.79 -15.10 -5.17
C ARG A 101 2.06 -13.70 -4.66
N ARG A 102 2.66 -12.83 -5.49
CA ARG A 102 2.87 -11.42 -5.14
C ARG A 102 1.56 -10.70 -4.87
N GLU A 103 0.56 -10.94 -5.71
CA GLU A 103 -0.76 -10.32 -5.56
C GLU A 103 -1.48 -10.79 -4.29
N VAL A 104 -1.37 -12.08 -3.94
CA VAL A 104 -1.88 -12.60 -2.67
C VAL A 104 -1.20 -11.95 -1.46
N ILE A 105 0.13 -11.75 -1.51
CA ILE A 105 0.86 -11.07 -0.43
C ILE A 105 0.40 -9.63 -0.30
N HIS A 106 0.37 -8.89 -1.41
CA HIS A 106 -0.05 -7.50 -1.44
C HIS A 106 -1.48 -7.30 -0.91
N LEU A 107 -2.42 -8.15 -1.32
CA LEU A 107 -3.80 -8.10 -0.83
C LEU A 107 -3.88 -8.43 0.67
N LYS A 108 -3.08 -9.37 1.17
CA LYS A 108 -3.00 -9.68 2.61
C LYS A 108 -2.45 -8.50 3.41
N GLU A 109 -1.44 -7.80 2.89
CA GLU A 109 -0.89 -6.60 3.52
C GLU A 109 -1.93 -5.48 3.60
N ILE A 110 -2.68 -5.23 2.52
CA ILE A 110 -3.78 -4.26 2.53
C ILE A 110 -4.83 -4.62 3.59
N LEU A 111 -5.21 -5.91 3.66
CA LEU A 111 -6.17 -6.37 4.67
C LEU A 111 -5.63 -6.25 6.09
N GLN A 112 -4.34 -6.51 6.31
CA GLN A 112 -3.70 -6.29 7.61
C GLN A 112 -3.63 -4.82 7.98
N MET A 113 -3.27 -3.92 7.05
CA MET A 113 -3.29 -2.48 7.30
C MET A 113 -4.71 -1.99 7.62
N ARG A 114 -5.72 -2.50 6.91
CA ARG A 114 -7.13 -2.19 7.18
C ARG A 114 -7.60 -2.73 8.53
N ASN A 115 -7.11 -3.90 8.95
CA ASN A 115 -7.48 -4.50 10.23
C ASN A 115 -6.72 -3.89 11.43
N ASN A 116 -5.48 -3.41 11.21
CA ASN A 116 -4.64 -2.81 12.26
C ASN A 116 -4.95 -1.34 12.52
N LYS A 117 -5.53 -0.61 11.56
CA LYS A 117 -6.09 0.71 11.80
C LYS A 117 -7.57 0.56 12.13
N THR A 118 -7.92 0.65 13.41
CA THR A 118 -9.34 0.74 13.79
C THR A 118 -9.89 2.04 13.21
N GLN A 119 -11.15 2.06 12.77
CA GLN A 119 -11.81 3.30 12.32
C GLN A 119 -11.70 4.43 13.36
N LYS A 120 -11.53 4.07 14.64
CA LYS A 120 -11.25 5.00 15.73
C LYS A 120 -9.88 5.68 15.62
N ASP A 121 -8.82 4.95 15.25
CA ASP A 121 -7.46 5.48 15.16
C ASP A 121 -7.34 6.48 14.01
N ILE A 122 -7.96 6.16 12.87
CA ILE A 122 -8.05 7.06 11.71
C ILE A 122 -8.84 8.33 12.07
N ASN A 123 -9.94 8.19 12.83
CA ASN A 123 -10.73 9.35 13.25
C ASN A 123 -10.00 10.22 14.28
N LEU A 124 -9.23 9.62 15.19
CA LEU A 124 -8.40 10.34 16.17
C LEU A 124 -7.29 11.14 15.49
N GLU A 125 -6.57 10.53 14.54
CA GLU A 125 -5.53 11.19 13.75
C GLU A 125 -6.12 12.32 12.89
N LEU A 126 -7.29 12.11 12.29
CA LEU A 126 -8.00 13.13 11.52
C LEU A 126 -8.51 14.29 12.38
N LEU A 127 -8.87 14.05 13.64
CA LEU A 127 -9.24 15.11 14.58
C LEU A 127 -8.03 15.95 14.99
N SER A 128 -6.90 15.33 15.34
CA SER A 128 -5.70 16.09 15.75
C SER A 128 -5.15 16.92 14.59
N LEU A 129 -5.11 16.37 13.38
CA LEU A 129 -4.69 17.08 12.17
C LEU A 129 -5.60 18.27 11.82
N LYS A 130 -6.91 18.16 12.10
CA LYS A 130 -7.85 19.27 11.90
C LYS A 130 -7.63 20.40 12.91
N GLU A 131 -7.39 20.04 14.17
CA GLU A 131 -7.13 21.02 15.22
C GLU A 131 -5.81 21.76 14.97
N GLU A 132 -4.77 21.04 14.57
CA GLU A 132 -3.47 21.63 14.18
C GLU A 132 -3.61 22.57 12.98
N ASN A 133 -4.36 22.19 11.95
CA ASN A 133 -4.64 23.08 10.81
C ASN A 133 -5.43 24.34 11.20
N SER A 134 -6.36 24.25 12.16
CA SER A 134 -7.07 25.42 12.66
C SER A 134 -6.12 26.39 13.35
N ARG A 135 -5.26 25.87 14.24
CA ARG A 135 -4.25 26.66 14.95
C ARG A 135 -3.26 27.33 14.00
N LEU A 136 -2.78 26.60 12.98
CA LEU A 136 -1.88 27.15 11.98
C LEU A 136 -2.54 28.27 11.17
N ARG A 137 -3.84 28.16 10.85
CA ARG A 137 -4.58 29.23 10.16
C ARG A 137 -4.72 30.48 11.03
N GLU A 138 -5.08 30.33 12.30
CA GLU A 138 -5.18 31.44 13.25
C GLU A 138 -3.82 32.13 13.44
N MET A 139 -2.75 31.35 13.55
CA MET A 139 -1.39 31.88 13.63
C MET A 139 -1.00 32.66 12.37
N ASN A 140 -1.30 32.14 11.18
CA ASN A 140 -1.03 32.83 9.92
C ASN A 140 -1.80 34.16 9.81
N THR A 141 -3.06 34.20 10.24
CA THR A 141 -3.82 35.47 10.25
C THR A 141 -3.23 36.49 11.24
N ALA A 142 -2.77 36.02 12.41
CA ALA A 142 -2.12 36.90 13.38
C ALA A 142 -0.76 37.42 12.88
N THR A 143 0.00 36.62 12.13
CA THR A 143 1.25 37.07 11.52
C THR A 143 1.02 38.12 10.44
N ASP A 144 -0.04 37.96 9.63
CA ASP A 144 -0.40 38.93 8.59
C ASP A 144 -0.82 40.28 9.20
N GLU A 145 -1.59 40.25 10.30
CA GLU A 145 -1.97 41.46 11.04
C GLU A 145 -0.76 42.15 11.68
N MET A 146 0.15 41.39 12.27
CA MET A 146 1.42 41.90 12.81
C MET A 146 2.26 42.59 11.74
N GLU A 147 2.35 42.01 10.53
CA GLU A 147 3.09 42.62 9.43
C GLU A 147 2.44 43.93 8.96
N ARG A 148 1.11 43.98 8.90
CA ARG A 148 0.35 45.19 8.55
C ARG A 148 0.58 46.31 9.57
N LEU A 149 0.41 46.02 10.86
CA LEU A 149 0.63 46.99 11.94
C LEU A 149 2.09 47.46 11.98
N ARG A 150 3.05 46.59 11.65
CA ARG A 150 4.46 46.97 11.57
C ARG A 150 4.74 47.95 10.44
N LYS A 151 4.09 47.78 9.28
CA LYS A 151 4.17 48.73 8.15
C LYS A 151 3.56 50.09 8.51
N GLU A 152 2.40 50.09 9.17
CA GLU A 152 1.71 51.31 9.61
C GLU A 152 2.52 52.06 10.68
N ASN A 153 3.03 51.36 11.70
CA ASN A 153 3.91 51.95 12.71
C ASN A 153 5.19 52.55 12.09
N LYS A 154 5.76 51.92 11.06
CA LYS A 154 6.91 52.46 10.33
C LYS A 154 6.55 53.76 9.60
N GLN A 155 5.39 53.81 8.94
CA GLN A 155 4.92 55.02 8.25
C GLN A 155 4.65 56.16 9.22
N LEU A 156 4.00 55.89 10.35
CA LEU A 156 3.73 56.90 11.39
C LEU A 156 5.04 57.47 11.97
N ARG A 157 6.06 56.63 12.20
CA ARG A 157 7.38 57.11 12.66
C ARG A 157 8.03 58.07 11.67
N LEU A 158 7.96 57.77 10.37
CA LEU A 158 8.49 58.66 9.32
C LEU A 158 7.74 59.99 9.26
N ALA A 159 6.40 59.95 9.35
CA ALA A 159 5.58 61.16 9.36
C ALA A 159 5.81 62.03 10.61
N ILE A 160 6.05 61.43 11.78
CA ILE A 160 6.42 62.16 13.00
C ILE A 160 7.78 62.84 12.80
N GLN A 161 8.76 62.13 12.25
CA GLN A 161 10.09 62.68 11.98
C GLN A 161 10.02 63.85 10.97
N GLU A 162 9.23 63.73 9.92
CA GLU A 162 9.02 64.79 8.93
C GLU A 162 8.37 66.03 9.55
N ASN A 163 7.31 65.86 10.36
CA ASN A 163 6.70 66.97 11.08
C ASN A 163 7.67 67.62 12.08
N GLN A 164 8.52 66.85 12.76
CA GLN A 164 9.56 67.39 13.64
C GLN A 164 10.61 68.19 12.85
N GLN A 165 11.00 67.72 11.66
CA GLN A 165 11.92 68.42 10.77
C GLN A 165 11.34 69.77 10.32
N LEU A 166 10.06 69.79 9.93
CA LEU A 166 9.33 71.00 9.53
C LEU A 166 9.18 71.98 10.70
N MET A 167 8.96 71.49 11.92
CA MET A 167 8.95 72.32 13.13
C MET A 167 10.32 72.97 13.40
N ILE A 168 11.41 72.24 13.22
CA ILE A 168 12.78 72.77 13.37
C ILE A 168 13.08 73.83 12.28
N GLU A 169 12.61 73.62 11.05
CA GLU A 169 12.77 74.58 9.96
C GLU A 169 11.95 75.86 10.17
N ALA A 170 10.73 75.75 10.71
CA ALA A 170 9.89 76.89 11.07
C ALA A 170 10.42 77.70 12.27
N GLN A 171 11.33 77.13 13.07
CA GLN A 171 11.96 77.78 14.23
C GLN A 171 13.28 78.49 13.90
N LYS A 172 13.80 78.40 12.66
CA LYS A 172 15.02 79.13 12.25
C LYS A 172 14.71 80.63 12.12
N PRO A 173 15.42 81.52 12.82
CA PRO A 173 15.19 82.96 12.67
C PRO A 173 15.60 83.42 11.28
N LEU A 174 14.75 84.21 10.61
CA LEU A 174 15.22 85.15 9.59
C LEU A 174 15.99 86.23 10.33
N ASP A 175 17.32 86.23 10.25
CA ASP A 175 18.04 87.50 10.32
C ASP A 175 19.41 87.42 9.63
N ASN A 176 19.54 88.21 8.57
CA ASN A 176 20.81 88.77 8.12
C ASN A 176 21.04 90.02 8.97
N THR A 177 22.04 90.00 9.85
CA THR A 177 23.23 90.89 9.83
C THR A 177 23.91 90.96 11.20
N THR A 178 25.24 91.03 11.13
CA THR A 178 26.22 91.56 12.11
C THR A 178 26.50 90.78 13.40
N ASP A 179 27.68 90.16 13.38
CA ASP A 179 28.83 90.42 14.25
C ASP A 179 28.76 90.20 15.78
N GLU A 180 29.88 89.62 16.22
CA GLU A 180 30.50 89.64 17.56
C GLU A 180 30.12 88.58 18.60
N ALA A 181 31.15 87.75 18.88
CA ALA A 181 31.68 87.36 20.19
C ALA A 181 30.82 86.55 21.17
N GLY A 182 31.44 85.51 21.74
CA GLY A 182 31.00 84.95 23.02
C GLY A 182 31.35 83.49 23.23
N GLU A 183 32.36 83.26 24.05
CA GLU A 183 32.77 81.99 24.64
C GLU A 183 31.70 81.30 25.52
N MET A 184 31.85 79.97 25.62
CA MET A 184 31.70 79.06 26.77
C MET A 184 30.34 78.84 27.48
N ASP A 185 30.12 77.53 27.74
CA ASP A 185 29.63 76.87 28.98
C ASP A 185 28.62 75.75 28.66
N GLU A 186 28.97 74.48 28.91
CA GLU A 186 28.63 73.65 30.09
C GLU A 186 27.10 73.36 30.15
N GLU A 187 26.60 72.12 30.11
CA GLU A 187 26.76 71.05 31.10
C GLU A 187 26.34 69.67 30.53
N LYS A 188 26.90 68.61 31.12
CA LYS A 188 26.54 67.19 30.98
C LYS A 188 25.42 66.77 31.95
N SER A 189 24.66 65.73 31.61
CA SER A 189 24.26 64.61 32.51
C SER A 189 23.49 63.55 31.68
N GLU A 190 24.04 62.35 31.47
CA GLU A 190 23.94 61.12 32.29
C GLU A 190 22.56 60.44 32.20
N GLU A 191 22.50 59.32 31.45
CA GLU A 191 22.18 57.94 31.91
C GLU A 191 20.66 57.68 31.92
N ASP A 192 20.11 56.69 31.21
CA ASP A 192 20.24 55.27 31.53
C ASP A 192 20.12 54.31 30.34
N GLN A 193 20.80 53.19 30.53
CA GLN A 193 20.95 52.05 29.64
C GLN A 193 19.72 51.13 29.67
N GLU A 194 19.32 50.61 28.50
CA GLU A 194 19.03 49.18 28.39
C GLU A 194 19.36 48.68 26.98
N ALA A 195 20.59 48.17 26.85
CA ALA A 195 20.98 47.34 25.73
C ALA A 195 20.55 45.90 26.01
N LYS A 196 19.69 45.33 25.16
CA LYS A 196 19.86 43.94 24.71
C LYS A 196 19.68 43.86 23.20
N THR A 197 20.83 43.73 22.56
CA THR A 197 21.10 43.11 21.27
C THR A 197 20.00 42.14 20.84
N ILE A 198 19.33 42.47 19.74
CA ILE A 198 18.54 41.53 18.97
C ILE A 198 19.57 40.59 18.31
N PRO A 199 19.55 39.27 18.56
CA PRO A 199 20.29 38.37 17.70
C PRO A 199 19.54 38.26 16.37
N ASP A 200 20.22 38.58 15.28
CA ASP A 200 19.78 38.36 13.91
C ASP A 200 19.36 36.90 13.74
N LYS A 201 18.05 36.65 13.70
CA LYS A 201 17.47 35.34 13.36
C LYS A 201 17.38 35.18 11.84
N GLU A 202 18.50 35.32 11.15
CA GLU A 202 18.66 34.85 9.76
C GLU A 202 19.46 33.54 9.68
N ASN A 203 19.97 33.01 10.81
CA ASN A 203 20.83 31.82 10.81
C ASN A 203 20.19 30.51 11.34
N ALA A 204 18.87 30.48 11.55
CA ALA A 204 18.17 29.27 12.00
C ALA A 204 17.56 28.44 10.84
N ASP A 205 17.31 29.06 9.69
CA ASP A 205 16.60 28.40 8.59
C ASP A 205 17.53 27.55 7.68
N TYR A 206 18.85 27.71 7.83
CA TYR A 206 19.84 26.95 7.06
C TYR A 206 20.21 25.59 7.70
N ASN A 207 20.02 25.43 9.02
CA ASN A 207 20.35 24.17 9.72
C ASN A 207 19.19 23.16 9.78
N VAL A 208 17.93 23.61 9.78
CA VAL A 208 16.76 22.69 9.79
C VAL A 208 16.59 21.97 8.43
N ARG A 209 16.96 22.62 7.32
CA ARG A 209 16.92 22.02 5.98
C ARG A 209 18.03 20.99 5.73
N LYS A 210 19.16 21.07 6.43
CA LYS A 210 20.25 20.07 6.31
C LYS A 210 19.98 18.81 7.13
N GLU A 211 19.37 18.91 8.30
CA GLU A 211 19.03 17.70 9.08
C GLU A 211 17.90 16.89 8.43
N SER A 212 16.88 17.53 7.85
CA SER A 212 15.84 16.81 7.10
C SER A 212 16.36 16.15 5.81
N SER A 213 17.39 16.75 5.18
CA SER A 213 18.04 16.16 3.99
C SER A 213 18.97 15.01 4.34
N PHE A 214 19.56 14.96 5.54
CA PHE A 214 20.47 13.88 5.96
C PHE A 214 19.69 12.61 6.35
N PHE A 215 18.60 12.76 7.10
CA PHE A 215 17.76 11.64 7.55
C PHE A 215 17.00 10.92 6.42
N LEU A 216 16.67 11.61 5.32
CA LEU A 216 16.00 10.99 4.15
C LEU A 216 16.97 10.17 3.27
N THR A 217 18.28 10.44 3.31
CA THR A 217 19.29 9.65 2.61
C THR A 217 19.67 8.37 3.37
N GLU A 218 19.74 8.42 4.70
CA GLU A 218 20.10 7.25 5.53
C GLU A 218 18.98 6.18 5.55
N ALA A 219 17.72 6.61 5.52
CA ALA A 219 16.56 5.71 5.41
C ALA A 219 16.43 5.02 4.03
N ASN A 220 17.12 5.54 3.00
CA ASN A 220 17.14 4.94 1.65
C ASN A 220 18.34 4.01 1.43
N SER A 221 19.46 4.18 2.14
CA SER A 221 20.58 3.23 2.10
C SER A 221 20.29 1.95 2.90
N GLU A 222 19.61 2.03 4.05
CA GLU A 222 19.27 0.84 4.85
C GLU A 222 18.20 -0.07 4.21
N LYS A 223 17.42 0.45 3.25
CA LYS A 223 16.43 -0.34 2.50
C LYS A 223 17.02 -1.07 1.27
N GLN A 224 18.23 -0.72 0.83
CA GLN A 224 18.91 -1.41 -0.27
C GLN A 224 19.80 -2.59 0.19
N GLU A 225 20.13 -2.71 1.48
CA GLU A 225 20.92 -3.85 1.99
C GLU A 225 20.08 -5.04 2.51
N ARG A 226 18.74 -4.94 2.56
CA ARG A 226 17.86 -6.05 2.98
C ARG A 226 17.21 -6.81 1.82
N VAL A 227 17.74 -6.67 0.61
CA VAL A 227 17.39 -7.47 -0.58
C VAL A 227 18.66 -7.96 -1.24
N CYS A 228 19.43 -8.77 -0.51
CA CYS A 228 20.41 -9.73 -1.01
C CYS A 228 20.31 -10.99 -0.13
#